data_AF-H2ERU1-F1
#
_entry.id   AF-H2ERU1-F1
#
_cell.length_a   1.000
_cell.length_b   1.000
_cell.length_c   1.000
_cell.angle_alpha   90.00
_cell.angle_beta   90.00
_cell.angle_gamma   90.00
#
_symmetry.space_group_name_H-M   'P 1'
#
loop_
_entity.id
_entity.type
_entity.pdbx_description
1 polymer ?
#
loop_
_entity_poly.entity_id
_entity_poly.type
_entity_poly.pdbx_seq_one_letter_code
_entity_poly.pdbx_strand_id
1 'polypeptide(L)'
;MCEKHAQYSSSTAITVEAFRNRPCSLPLSHPGHLPPTPEEVRALRQLLGYPQARLGSLLGKTYNKKGCKAVRRWETHVDSKEHVPMNYCAWQLMLLAANVISITDLIDASSQYKDLLNLNDIENVEDN
;
A
#
# COMPACT_ATOMS: atom_id res chain seq x y z
N MET A 1 -5.60 37.89 -8.27
CA MET A 1 -5.06 37.24 -7.06
C MET A 1 -4.54 35.88 -7.49
N CYS A 2 -3.23 35.66 -7.39
CA CYS A 2 -2.59 34.44 -7.86
C CYS A 2 -2.52 33.46 -6.67
N GLU A 3 -3.39 32.46 -6.66
CA GLU A 3 -3.38 31.43 -5.63
C GLU A 3 -2.11 30.59 -5.78
N LYS A 4 -1.24 30.70 -4.79
CA LYS A 4 -0.04 29.87 -4.64
C LYS A 4 -0.50 28.45 -4.32
N HIS A 5 -0.55 27.57 -5.33
CA HIS A 5 -0.63 26.15 -5.08
C HIS A 5 0.66 25.72 -4.35
N ALA A 6 0.53 25.32 -3.09
CA ALA A 6 1.60 24.65 -2.36
C ALA A 6 1.94 23.36 -3.12
N GLN A 7 3.05 23.37 -3.85
CA GLN A 7 3.66 22.16 -4.38
C GLN A 7 4.21 21.38 -3.19
N TYR A 8 3.41 20.46 -2.66
CA TYR A 8 3.94 19.33 -1.89
C TYR A 8 4.76 18.50 -2.88
N SER A 9 6.05 18.81 -2.97
CA SER A 9 7.05 17.91 -3.53
C SER A 9 7.16 16.71 -2.60
N SER A 10 6.19 15.80 -2.65
CA SER A 10 6.39 14.45 -2.12
C SER A 10 7.38 13.78 -3.04
N SER A 11 8.63 13.69 -2.60
CA SER A 11 9.65 12.86 -3.21
C SER A 11 9.12 11.41 -3.21
N THR A 12 8.46 11.03 -4.31
CA THR A 12 8.02 9.67 -4.56
C THR A 12 9.27 8.82 -4.63
N ALA A 13 9.44 7.90 -3.68
CA ALA A 13 10.56 6.97 -3.64
C ALA A 13 10.74 6.32 -5.02
N ILE A 14 11.93 6.50 -5.61
CA ILE A 14 12.26 5.99 -6.97
C ILE A 14 13.05 4.67 -6.86
N THR A 15 13.40 4.21 -5.66
CA THR A 15 14.20 2.99 -5.44
C THR A 15 13.50 2.00 -4.52
N VAL A 16 13.80 0.71 -4.71
CA VAL A 16 13.30 -0.39 -3.88
C VAL A 16 13.65 -0.17 -2.40
N GLU A 17 14.88 0.26 -2.13
CA GLU A 17 15.37 0.52 -0.76
C GLU A 17 14.61 1.67 -0.08
N ALA A 18 14.25 2.71 -0.83
CA ALA A 18 13.48 3.82 -0.28
C ALA A 18 12.04 3.42 0.07
N PHE A 19 11.48 2.41 -0.59
CA PHE A 19 10.18 1.85 -0.20
C PHE A 19 10.25 1.02 1.09
N ARG A 20 11.35 0.28 1.32
CA ARG A 20 11.47 -0.63 2.47
C ARG A 20 11.24 0.06 3.83
N ASN A 21 11.62 1.34 3.94
CA ASN A 21 11.51 2.10 5.19
C ASN A 21 10.21 2.93 5.30
N ARG A 22 9.26 2.79 4.38
CA ARG A 22 8.01 3.56 4.42
C ARG A 22 6.98 2.94 5.36
N PRO A 23 6.12 3.77 5.99
CA PRO A 23 4.99 3.30 6.81
C PRO A 23 4.11 2.27 6.10
N CYS A 24 3.92 2.42 4.79
CA CYS A 24 3.10 1.51 3.98
C CYS A 24 3.77 0.17 3.68
N SER A 25 5.07 0.01 3.90
CA SER A 25 5.78 -1.27 3.76
C SER A 25 5.88 -2.05 5.06
N LEU A 26 5.49 -1.45 6.19
CA LEU A 26 5.46 -2.13 7.48
C LEU A 26 4.32 -3.17 7.53
N PRO A 27 4.46 -4.23 8.34
CA PRO A 27 3.37 -5.17 8.59
C PRO A 27 2.14 -4.48 9.20
N LEU A 28 0.94 -5.00 8.92
CA LEU A 28 -0.31 -4.46 9.47
C LEU A 28 -0.36 -4.44 11.00
N SER A 29 0.33 -5.37 11.66
CA SER A 29 0.46 -5.44 13.12
C SER A 29 1.33 -4.32 13.71
N HIS A 30 2.13 -3.65 12.89
CA HIS A 30 3.02 -2.59 13.36
C HIS A 30 2.23 -1.30 13.62
N PRO A 31 2.38 -0.63 14.78
CA PRO A 31 1.57 0.55 15.14
C PRO A 31 1.79 1.74 14.22
N GLY A 32 2.96 1.83 13.60
CA GLY A 32 3.30 2.83 12.58
C GLY A 32 2.83 2.49 11.15
N HIS A 33 2.09 1.41 10.94
CA HIS A 33 1.59 1.04 9.62
C HIS A 33 0.56 2.07 9.12
N LEU A 34 0.74 2.53 7.89
CA LEU A 34 -0.24 3.39 7.20
C LEU A 34 -0.55 2.80 5.81
N PRO A 35 -1.80 2.87 5.34
CA PRO A 35 -2.13 2.43 3.99
C PRO A 35 -1.38 3.29 2.94
N PRO A 36 -1.05 2.73 1.76
CA PRO A 36 -0.34 3.47 0.74
C PRO A 36 -1.21 4.59 0.15
N THR A 37 -0.56 5.72 -0.12
CA THR A 37 -1.15 6.85 -0.85
C THR A 37 -1.29 6.56 -2.36
N PRO A 38 -2.18 7.26 -3.09
CA PRO A 38 -2.28 7.13 -4.54
C PRO A 38 -0.95 7.32 -5.29
N GLU A 39 -0.12 8.23 -4.80
CA GLU A 39 1.20 8.56 -5.32
C GLU A 39 2.18 7.40 -5.11
N GLU A 40 2.16 6.77 -3.93
CA GLU A 40 2.99 5.58 -3.64
C GLU A 40 2.57 4.38 -4.48
N VAL A 41 1.26 4.16 -4.66
CA VAL A 41 0.75 3.09 -5.55
C VAL A 41 1.25 3.29 -6.97
N ARG A 42 1.15 4.52 -7.49
CA ARG A 42 1.63 4.86 -8.84
C ARG A 42 3.14 4.69 -8.95
N ALA A 43 3.91 5.17 -7.96
CA ALA A 43 5.36 5.09 -7.95
C ALA A 43 5.84 3.64 -7.94
N LEU A 44 5.25 2.77 -7.11
CA LEU A 44 5.63 1.35 -7.08
C LEU A 44 5.27 0.63 -8.39
N ARG A 45 4.13 0.96 -9.01
CA ARG A 45 3.79 0.44 -10.35
C ARG A 45 4.80 0.89 -11.41
N GLN A 46 5.23 2.15 -11.36
CA GLN A 46 6.23 2.69 -12.28
C GLN A 46 7.59 2.03 -12.07
N LEU A 47 7.98 1.77 -10.82
CA LEU A 47 9.20 1.04 -10.47
C LEU A 47 9.21 -0.38 -11.06
N LEU A 48 8.06 -1.07 -11.04
CA LEU A 48 7.86 -2.35 -11.70
C LEU A 48 7.88 -2.26 -13.24
N GLY A 49 7.73 -1.07 -13.81
CA GLY A 49 7.59 -0.87 -15.26
C GLY A 49 6.26 -1.39 -15.82
N TYR A 50 5.21 -1.50 -14.99
CA TYR A 50 3.96 -2.15 -15.39
C TYR A 50 2.90 -1.14 -15.88
N PRO A 51 2.21 -1.40 -16.99
CA PRO A 51 0.96 -0.71 -17.30
C PRO A 51 -0.15 -1.13 -16.32
N GLN A 52 -1.19 -0.30 -16.17
CA GLN A 52 -2.29 -0.58 -15.24
C GLN A 52 -2.98 -1.93 -15.50
N ALA A 53 -3.10 -2.35 -16.77
CA ALA A 53 -3.66 -3.65 -17.13
C ALA A 53 -2.80 -4.83 -16.64
N ARG A 54 -1.46 -4.74 -16.80
CA ARG A 54 -0.53 -5.78 -16.34
C ARG A 54 -0.54 -5.88 -14.82
N LEU A 55 -0.55 -4.74 -14.12
CA LEU A 55 -0.70 -4.74 -12.66
C LEU A 55 -2.04 -5.35 -12.24
N GLY A 56 -3.14 -5.01 -12.91
CA GLY A 56 -4.44 -5.64 -12.68
C GLY A 56 -4.39 -7.16 -12.84
N SER A 57 -3.71 -7.66 -13.88
CA SER A 57 -3.51 -9.09 -14.10
C SER A 57 -2.71 -9.76 -12.99
N LEU A 58 -1.62 -9.13 -12.51
CA LEU A 58 -0.83 -9.64 -11.38
C LEU A 58 -1.69 -9.78 -10.12
N LEU A 59 -2.58 -8.81 -9.87
CA LEU A 59 -3.38 -8.71 -8.65
C LEU A 59 -4.74 -9.42 -8.74
N GLY A 60 -4.97 -10.22 -9.79
CA GLY A 60 -6.24 -10.92 -10.00
C GLY A 60 -7.45 -9.99 -10.17
N LYS A 61 -7.26 -8.80 -10.75
CA LYS A 61 -8.32 -7.83 -11.01
C LYS A 61 -8.73 -7.85 -12.49
N THR A 62 -9.99 -7.56 -12.76
CA THR A 62 -10.49 -7.41 -14.14
C THR A 62 -9.81 -6.23 -14.84
N TYR A 63 -9.37 -6.43 -16.08
CA TYR A 63 -8.76 -5.42 -16.93
C TYR A 63 -9.28 -5.51 -18.36
N ASN A 64 -9.09 -4.45 -19.13
CA ASN A 64 -9.44 -4.39 -20.56
C ASN A 64 -8.38 -3.59 -21.34
N LYS A 65 -8.63 -3.35 -22.63
CA LYS A 65 -7.72 -2.57 -23.51
C LYS A 65 -7.40 -1.16 -23.00
N LYS A 66 -8.26 -0.57 -22.16
CA LYS A 66 -8.08 0.77 -21.57
C LYS A 66 -7.34 0.74 -20.22
N GLY A 67 -7.06 -0.44 -19.65
CA GLY A 67 -6.38 -0.56 -18.35
C GLY A 67 -7.19 -1.38 -17.32
N CYS A 68 -6.83 -1.21 -16.05
CA CYS A 68 -7.53 -1.81 -14.92
C CYS A 68 -8.24 -0.72 -14.09
N LYS A 69 -9.57 -0.83 -13.96
CA LYS A 69 -10.38 0.16 -13.23
C LYS A 69 -9.98 0.24 -11.75
N ALA A 70 -9.69 -0.89 -11.11
CA ALA A 70 -9.24 -0.91 -9.71
C ALA A 70 -7.94 -0.13 -9.52
N VAL A 71 -6.92 -0.44 -10.33
CA VAL A 71 -5.63 0.27 -10.31
C VAL A 71 -5.81 1.77 -10.54
N ARG A 72 -6.63 2.16 -11.53
CA ARG A 72 -6.92 3.58 -11.77
C ARG A 72 -7.49 4.27 -10.53
N ARG A 73 -8.43 3.64 -9.82
CA ARG A 73 -9.07 4.22 -8.62
C ARG A 73 -8.11 4.33 -7.45
N TRP A 74 -7.23 3.35 -7.26
CA TRP A 74 -6.17 3.41 -6.26
C TRP A 74 -5.19 4.55 -6.51
N GLU A 75 -4.88 4.84 -7.78
CA GLU A 75 -4.01 5.95 -8.19
C GLU A 75 -4.72 7.30 -8.34
N THR A 76 -6.04 7.35 -8.13
CA THR A 76 -6.81 8.59 -8.23
C THR A 76 -6.61 9.40 -6.94
N HIS A 77 -6.48 10.73 -7.06
CA HIS A 77 -6.32 11.64 -5.92
C HIS A 77 -7.43 11.46 -4.88
N VAL A 78 -7.08 11.54 -3.60
CA VAL A 78 -7.98 11.25 -2.46
C VAL A 78 -9.26 12.09 -2.44
N ASP A 79 -9.22 13.33 -2.93
CA ASP A 79 -10.40 14.22 -3.00
C ASP A 79 -11.41 13.84 -4.09
N SER A 80 -11.06 12.89 -4.97
CA SER A 80 -11.96 12.44 -6.02
C SER A 80 -12.98 11.43 -5.49
N LYS A 81 -14.23 11.58 -5.91
CA LYS A 81 -15.32 10.61 -5.67
C LYS A 81 -15.04 9.21 -6.24
N GLU A 82 -14.12 9.10 -7.19
CA GLU A 82 -13.69 7.82 -7.77
C GLU A 82 -12.52 7.18 -7.00
N HIS A 83 -11.90 7.88 -6.06
CA HIS A 83 -10.83 7.33 -5.25
C HIS A 83 -11.34 6.17 -4.41
N VAL A 84 -10.54 5.11 -4.37
CA VAL A 84 -10.75 3.97 -3.48
C VAL A 84 -9.39 3.64 -2.88
N PRO A 85 -9.28 3.47 -1.55
CA PRO A 85 -8.05 3.00 -0.93
C PRO A 85 -7.64 1.62 -1.43
N MET A 86 -6.34 1.37 -1.52
CA MET A 86 -5.82 0.06 -1.91
C MET A 86 -5.97 -0.94 -0.76
N ASN A 87 -6.37 -2.18 -1.08
CA ASN A 87 -6.43 -3.25 -0.09
C ASN A 87 -5.02 -3.73 0.29
N TYR A 88 -4.81 -4.01 1.57
CA TYR A 88 -3.53 -4.45 2.14
C TYR A 88 -2.91 -5.65 1.39
N CYS A 89 -3.66 -6.73 1.14
CA CYS A 89 -3.10 -7.92 0.48
C CYS A 89 -2.64 -7.62 -0.95
N ALA A 90 -3.38 -6.77 -1.66
CA ALA A 90 -2.97 -6.34 -3.00
C ALA A 90 -1.68 -5.50 -2.95
N TRP A 91 -1.52 -4.67 -1.92
CA TRP A 91 -0.30 -3.90 -1.70
C TRP A 91 0.89 -4.78 -1.34
N GLN A 92 0.73 -5.74 -0.43
CA GLN A 92 1.76 -6.72 -0.07
C GLN A 92 2.25 -7.50 -1.30
N LEU A 93 1.33 -7.91 -2.19
CA LEU A 93 1.69 -8.58 -3.44
C LEU A 93 2.49 -7.67 -4.38
N MET A 94 2.21 -6.37 -4.41
CA MET A 94 3.03 -5.41 -5.16
C MET A 94 4.44 -5.26 -4.57
N LEU A 95 4.55 -5.17 -3.24
CA LEU A 95 5.84 -5.05 -2.56
C LEU A 95 6.72 -6.29 -2.78
N LEU A 96 6.12 -7.48 -2.71
CA LEU A 96 6.77 -8.75 -3.07
C LEU A 96 7.24 -8.74 -4.53
N ALA A 97 6.37 -8.36 -5.46
CA ALA A 97 6.72 -8.31 -6.88
C ALA A 97 7.85 -7.32 -7.18
N ALA A 98 7.98 -6.26 -6.38
CA ALA A 98 9.03 -5.25 -6.49
C ALA A 98 10.29 -5.59 -5.67
N ASN A 99 10.32 -6.74 -4.99
CA ASN A 99 11.38 -7.15 -4.06
C ASN A 99 11.66 -6.14 -2.93
N VAL A 100 10.65 -5.35 -2.53
CA VAL A 100 10.76 -4.45 -1.37
C VAL A 100 10.80 -5.26 -0.08
N ILE A 101 9.94 -6.28 -0.03
CA ILE A 101 9.81 -7.26 1.04
C ILE A 101 9.93 -8.68 0.45
N SER A 102 10.13 -9.65 1.33
CA SER A 102 10.17 -11.08 1.03
C SER A 102 8.99 -11.82 1.65
N ILE A 103 8.75 -13.06 1.21
CA ILE A 103 7.74 -13.92 1.83
C ILE A 103 8.11 -14.24 3.29
N THR A 104 9.41 -14.37 3.59
CA THR A 104 9.90 -14.61 4.94
C THR A 104 9.51 -13.47 5.88
N ASP A 105 9.65 -12.21 5.44
CA ASP A 105 9.23 -11.04 6.24
C ASP A 105 7.74 -11.12 6.65
N LEU A 106 6.88 -11.63 5.75
CA LEU A 106 5.45 -11.81 6.04
C LEU A 106 5.19 -12.92 7.04
N ILE A 107 5.90 -14.04 6.91
CA ILE A 107 5.80 -15.17 7.84
C ILE A 107 6.27 -14.76 9.23
N ASP A 108 7.40 -14.07 9.32
CA ASP A 108 7.95 -13.59 10.59
C ASP A 108 7.01 -12.60 11.26
N ALA A 109 6.48 -11.62 10.51
CA ALA A 109 5.49 -10.68 11.03
C ALA A 109 4.21 -11.37 11.53
N SER A 110 3.80 -12.47 10.88
CA SER A 110 2.64 -13.24 11.30
C SER A 110 2.84 -14.00 12.61
N SER A 111 4.09 -14.27 13.01
CA SER A 111 4.39 -15.05 14.22
C SER A 111 3.94 -14.34 15.50
N GLN A 112 3.81 -13.01 15.46
CA GLN A 112 3.36 -12.17 16.58
C GLN A 112 1.84 -12.26 16.83
N TYR A 113 1.08 -13.05 16.04
CA TYR A 113 -0.38 -13.08 16.16
C TYR A 113 -0.88 -13.47 17.56
N LYS A 114 -0.18 -14.36 18.27
CA LYS A 114 -0.56 -14.79 19.62
C LYS A 114 -0.39 -13.66 20.64
N ASP A 115 0.70 -12.91 20.54
CA ASP A 115 0.99 -11.80 21.45
C ASP A 115 -0.05 -10.69 21.28
N LEU A 116 -0.48 -10.42 20.04
CA LEU A 116 -1.54 -9.47 19.72
C LEU A 116 -2.92 -9.90 20.24
N LEU A 117 -3.24 -11.20 20.17
CA LEU A 117 -4.50 -11.71 20.74
C LEU A 117 -4.53 -11.51 22.27
N ASN A 118 -3.42 -11.83 22.94
CA ASN A 118 -3.32 -11.69 24.40
C ASN A 118 -3.40 -10.23 24.86
N LEU A 119 -2.87 -9.27 24.08
CA LEU A 119 -2.97 -7.84 24.37
C LEU A 119 -4.41 -7.32 24.27
N ASN A 120 -5.14 -7.71 23.22
CA ASN A 120 -6.53 -7.31 23.04
C ASN A 120 -7.43 -7.89 24.14
N ASP A 121 -7.15 -9.10 24.63
CA ASP A 121 -7.90 -9.69 25.73
C ASP A 121 -7.70 -8.93 27.06
N ILE A 122 -6.55 -8.26 27.25
CA ILE A 122 -6.29 -7.44 28.44
C ILE A 122 -7.04 -6.10 28.36
N GLU A 123 -7.00 -5.42 27.21
CA GLU A 123 -7.69 -4.13 27.03
C GLU A 123 -9.21 -4.25 27.16
N ASN A 124 -9.80 -5.36 26.69
CA ASN A 124 -11.25 -5.59 26.81
C ASN A 124 -11.72 -5.99 28.22
N VAL A 125 -10.81 -6.25 29.17
CA VAL A 125 -11.14 -6.60 30.57
C VAL A 125 -11.15 -5.38 31.48
N GLU A 126 -10.43 -4.30 31.13
CA GLU A 126 -10.38 -3.07 31.94
C GLU A 126 -11.58 -2.12 31.71
N ASP A 127 -12.39 -2.38 30.67
CA ASP A 127 -13.57 -1.57 30.30
C ASP A 127 -14.93 -2.14 30.78
N ASN A 128 -14.94 -3.11 31.71
CA ASN A 128 -16.17 -3.70 32.28
C ASN A 128 -16.33 -3.51 33.79
#